data_AF-A0A453A171-F1
#
_entry.id   AF-A0A453A171-F1
#
_cell.length_a   1.000
_cell.length_b   1.000
_cell.length_c   1.000
_cell.angle_alpha   90.00
_cell.angle_beta   90.00
_cell.angle_gamma   90.00
#
_symmetry.space_group_name_H-M   'P 1'
#
loop_
_entity.id
_entity.type
_entity.pdbx_description
1 polymer ?
#
loop_
_entity_poly.entity_id
_entity_poly.type
_entity_poly.pdbx_seq_one_letter_code
_entity_poly.pdbx_strand_id
1 'polypeptide(L)'
;IWERWMATTVLGMMDPCMNTSFSESGVLRCIHIALLCVQENPADRPLMSSVVMMLGSDTVPLSAPSKPAFYVQKASDNFGIAST
;
A
#
# COMPACT_ATOMS: atom_id res chain seq x y z
N ILE A 1 5.09 -4.95 -0.29
CA ILE A 1 3.93 -4.08 -0.62
C ILE A 1 4.30 -2.61 -0.40
N TRP A 2 4.59 -2.19 0.84
CA TRP A 2 4.99 -0.80 1.15
C TRP A 2 6.17 -0.27 0.30
N GLU A 3 7.29 -1.01 0.22
CA GLU A 3 8.44 -0.63 -0.63
C GLU A 3 8.07 -0.43 -2.10
N ARG A 4 7.23 -1.32 -2.65
CA ARG A 4 6.80 -1.25 -4.06
C ARG A 4 5.80 -0.13 -4.30
N TRP A 5 4.97 0.20 -3.31
CA TRP A 5 4.12 1.38 -3.33
C TRP A 5 4.97 2.66 -3.36
N MET A 6 5.95 2.78 -2.45
CA MET A 6 6.91 3.89 -2.43
C MET A 6 7.70 4.02 -3.75
N ALA A 7 8.07 2.89 -4.36
CA ALA A 7 8.80 2.85 -5.62
C ALA A 7 7.90 2.98 -6.86
N THR A 8 6.59 3.22 -6.73
CA THR A 8 5.61 3.28 -7.84
C THR A 8 5.53 2.00 -8.70
N THR A 9 6.08 0.88 -8.22
CA THR A 9 6.14 -0.41 -8.93
C THR A 9 5.08 -1.41 -8.46
N VAL A 10 4.09 -0.94 -7.69
CA VAL A 10 3.10 -1.81 -7.05
C VAL A 10 2.17 -2.50 -8.05
N LEU A 11 1.97 -1.94 -9.24
CA LEU A 11 1.23 -2.57 -10.33
C LEU A 11 1.86 -3.91 -10.76
N GLY A 12 3.19 -4.05 -10.66
CA GLY A 12 3.88 -5.32 -10.92
C GLY A 12 3.64 -6.41 -9.87
N MET A 13 2.85 -6.14 -8.82
CA MET A 13 2.38 -7.15 -7.87
C MET A 13 1.01 -7.74 -8.21
N MET A 14 0.34 -7.23 -9.25
CA MET A 14 -0.95 -7.76 -9.68
C MET A 14 -0.82 -9.24 -10.01
N ASP A 15 -1.82 -10.02 -9.60
CA ASP A 15 -1.91 -11.42 -9.97
C ASP A 15 -2.06 -11.52 -11.49
N PRO A 16 -1.22 -12.29 -12.20
CA PRO A 16 -1.33 -12.50 -13.64
C PRO A 16 -2.69 -13.05 -14.09
N CYS A 17 -3.45 -13.67 -13.18
CA CYS A 17 -4.81 -14.17 -13.43
C CYS A 17 -5.86 -13.05 -13.42
N MET A 18 -5.53 -11.86 -12.90
CA MET A 18 -6.38 -10.69 -13.04
C MET A 18 -6.39 -10.28 -14.51
N ASN A 19 -7.55 -10.43 -15.14
CA ASN A 19 -7.77 -10.02 -16.51
C ASN A 19 -7.45 -8.52 -16.71
N THR A 20 -7.08 -8.13 -17.92
CA THR A 20 -6.75 -6.74 -18.30
C THR A 20 -7.96 -5.79 -18.25
N SER A 21 -9.09 -6.19 -17.64
CA SER A 21 -10.30 -5.36 -17.56
C SER A 21 -10.26 -4.32 -16.43
N PHE A 22 -9.23 -4.32 -15.59
CA PHE A 22 -9.06 -3.32 -14.54
C PHE A 22 -8.30 -2.10 -15.06
N SER A 23 -8.78 -0.91 -14.72
CA SER A 23 -8.00 0.31 -14.92
C SER A 23 -6.82 0.34 -13.93
N GLU A 24 -5.63 0.69 -14.42
CA GLU A 24 -4.45 0.87 -13.55
C GLU A 24 -4.72 1.88 -12.43
N SER A 25 -5.45 2.96 -12.76
CA SER A 25 -5.87 3.99 -11.80
C SER A 25 -6.75 3.41 -10.69
N GLY A 26 -7.72 2.55 -11.05
CA GLY A 26 -8.60 1.89 -10.08
C GLY A 26 -7.82 0.99 -9.13
N VAL A 27 -6.82 0.27 -9.62
CA VAL A 27 -6.04 -0.63 -8.77
C VAL A 27 -5.05 0.14 -7.89
N LEU A 28 -4.38 1.16 -8.41
CA LEU A 28 -3.57 2.06 -7.59
C LEU A 28 -4.41 2.68 -6.47
N ARG A 29 -5.63 3.10 -6.79
CA ARG A 29 -6.58 3.66 -5.82
C ARG A 29 -7.00 2.63 -4.77
N CYS A 30 -7.34 1.41 -5.16
CA CYS A 30 -7.65 0.31 -4.23
C CYS A 30 -6.48 0.01 -3.28
N ILE A 31 -5.25 -0.06 -3.80
CA ILE A 31 -4.05 -0.27 -2.99
C ILE A 31 -3.84 0.88 -2.01
N HIS A 32 -4.03 2.11 -2.45
CA HIS A 32 -3.91 3.30 -1.60
C HIS A 32 -4.92 3.29 -0.44
N ILE A 33 -6.18 2.95 -0.73
CA ILE A 33 -7.23 2.81 0.29
C ILE A 33 -6.91 1.66 1.24
N ALA A 34 -6.42 0.52 0.73
CA ALA A 34 -6.01 -0.60 1.57
C ALA A 34 -4.89 -0.20 2.55
N LEU A 35 -3.92 0.61 2.11
CA LEU A 35 -2.86 1.16 2.96
C LEU A 35 -3.39 2.14 4.03
N LEU A 36 -4.44 2.91 3.73
CA LEU A 36 -5.13 3.74 4.73
C LEU A 36 -5.90 2.91 5.76
N CYS A 37 -6.46 1.77 5.38
CA CYS A 37 -7.19 0.89 6.30
C CYS A 37 -6.27 0.21 7.34
N VAL A 38 -4.99 0.02 7.02
CA VAL A 38 -4.01 -0.67 7.88
C VAL A 38 -3.00 0.28 8.54
N GLN A 39 -3.39 1.54 8.72
CA GLN A 39 -2.58 2.51 9.47
C GLN A 39 -2.31 2.01 10.90
N GLU A 40 -1.09 2.27 11.36
CA GLU A 40 -0.63 1.92 12.70
C GLU A 40 -1.56 2.49 13.77
N ASN A 41 -1.72 3.82 13.74
CA ASN A 41 -2.63 4.55 14.59
C ASN A 41 -4.08 4.28 14.15
N PRO A 42 -4.93 3.72 15.03
CA PRO A 42 -6.34 3.48 14.72
C PRO A 42 -7.11 4.75 14.36
N ALA A 43 -6.71 5.92 14.88
CA ALA A 43 -7.37 7.19 14.58
C ALA A 43 -7.15 7.67 13.14
N ASP A 44 -6.11 7.19 12.47
CA ASP A 44 -5.79 7.53 11.09
C ASP A 44 -6.49 6.60 10.07
N ARG A 45 -7.19 5.57 10.56
CA ARG A 45 -7.93 4.64 9.70
C ARG A 45 -9.23 5.30 9.24
N PRO A 46 -9.57 5.24 7.94
CA PRO A 46 -10.80 5.81 7.43
C PRO A 46 -12.02 5.06 7.97
N LEU A 47 -13.12 5.79 8.14
CA LEU A 47 -14.42 5.19 8.40
C LEU A 47 -14.84 4.29 7.22
N MET A 48 -15.57 3.21 7.50
CA MET A 48 -16.05 2.31 6.44
C MET A 48 -16.95 3.01 5.43
N SER A 49 -17.74 4.00 5.86
CA SER A 49 -18.53 4.85 4.96
C SER A 49 -17.64 5.65 3.99
N SER A 50 -16.53 6.21 4.51
CA SER A 50 -15.54 6.90 3.69
C SER A 50 -14.87 5.94 2.71
N VAL A 51 -14.55 4.71 3.11
CA VAL A 51 -13.98 3.68 2.22
C VAL A 51 -14.92 3.37 1.06
N VAL A 52 -16.22 3.19 1.32
CA VAL A 52 -17.22 2.96 0.26
C VAL A 52 -17.28 4.16 -0.70
N MET A 53 -17.27 5.39 -0.16
CA MET A 53 -17.27 6.60 -0.97
C MET A 53 -15.99 6.73 -1.82
N MET A 54 -14.83 6.40 -1.25
CA MET A 54 -13.54 6.43 -1.95
C MET A 54 -13.48 5.39 -3.08
N LEU A 55 -14.03 4.19 -2.87
CA LEU A 55 -14.09 3.14 -3.90
C LEU A 55 -15.12 3.45 -5.00
N GLY A 56 -16.24 4.09 -4.63
CA GLY A 56 -17.32 4.40 -5.57
C GLY A 56 -17.13 5.67 -6.38
N SER A 57 -16.11 6.48 -6.09
CA SER A 57 -15.85 7.74 -6.78
C SER A 57 -14.36 8.01 -6.94
N ASP A 58 -13.92 8.25 -8.17
CA ASP A 58 -12.53 8.57 -8.50
C ASP A 58 -12.13 10.01 -8.13
N THR A 59 -13.09 10.88 -7.84
CA THR A 59 -12.85 12.30 -7.56
C THR A 59 -12.55 12.62 -6.10
N VAL A 60 -12.78 11.66 -5.20
CA VAL A 60 -12.52 11.86 -3.77
C VAL A 60 -11.01 11.88 -3.54
N PRO A 61 -10.45 12.97 -2.98
CA PRO A 61 -9.04 13.06 -2.67
C PRO A 61 -8.67 12.08 -1.55
N LEU A 62 -7.52 11.42 -1.69
CA LEU A 62 -7.00 10.48 -0.70
C LEU A 62 -5.76 11.06 -0.05
N SER A 63 -5.72 11.06 1.29
CA SER A 63 -4.51 11.41 2.05
C SER A 63 -3.40 10.40 1.80
N ALA A 64 -2.14 10.83 1.86
CA ALA A 64 -1.02 9.90 1.74
C ALA A 64 -0.99 8.91 2.93
N PRO A 65 -0.86 7.60 2.70
CA PRO A 65 -0.72 6.63 3.78
C PRO A 65 0.62 6.79 4.49
N SER A 66 0.63 6.56 5.80
CA SER A 66 1.86 6.44 6.58
C SER A 66 2.44 5.03 6.49
N LYS A 67 3.72 4.90 6.88
CA LYS A 67 4.40 3.61 6.96
C LYS A 67 3.63 2.64 7.86
N PRO A 68 3.29 1.42 7.39
CA PRO A 68 2.57 0.44 8.20
C PRO A 68 3.39 -0.02 9.41
N ALA A 69 2.74 -0.23 10.56
CA ALA A 69 3.36 -0.74 11.80
C ALA A 69 4.10 -2.06 11.58
N PHE A 70 3.54 -2.92 10.73
CA PHE A 70 4.04 -4.27 10.45
C PHE A 70 5.15 -4.31 9.39
N TYR A 71 5.62 -3.15 8.92
CA TYR A 71 6.74 -3.11 8.01
C TYR A 71 8.04 -3.46 8.75
N VAL A 72 8.44 -4.72 8.66
CA VAL A 72 9.79 -5.15 9.01
C VAL A 72 10.68 -4.87 7.80
N GLN A 73 11.57 -3.88 7.93
CA GLN A 73 12.63 -3.72 6.95
C GLN A 73 13.48 -4.98 6.99
N LYS A 74 13.63 -5.69 5.87
CA LYS A 74 14.59 -6.80 5.80
C LYS A 74 15.95 -6.22 6.18
N ALA A 75 16.45 -6.56 7.38
CA ALA A 75 17.85 -6.37 7.68
C ALA A 75 18.59 -7.23 6.67
N SER A 76 19.31 -6.60 5.74
CA SER A 76 20.40 -7.28 5.06
C SER A 76 21.42 -7.57 6.16
N ASP A 77 21.44 -8.80 6.66
CA ASP A 77 22.49 -9.31 7.54
C ASP A 77 23.80 -9.26 6.76
N ASN A 78 24.44 -8.10 6.75
CA ASN A 78 25.86 -7.98 6.50
C ASN A 78 26.52 -8.37 7.82
N PHE A 79 26.56 -9.67 8.11
CA PHE A 79 27.48 -10.19 9.12
C PHE A 79 28.89 -10.00 8.55
N GLY A 80 29.38 -8.77 8.72
CA GLY A 80 30.77 -8.43 8.51
C GLY A 80 31.60 -9.33 9.42
N ILE A 81 32.33 -10.23 8.79
CA ILE A 81 33.54 -10.87 9.28
C ILE A 81 34.40 -9.86 10.05
N ALA A 82 34.19 -9.74 11.36
CA ALA A 82 35.17 -9.14 12.24
C ALA A 82 36.18 -10.23 12.60
N SER A 83 37.20 -10.37 11.74
CA SER A 83 38.46 -10.98 12.14
C SER A 83 39.02 -10.19 13.33
N THR A 84 39.22 -10.84 14.46
CA THR A 84 40.17 -10.42 15.50
C THR A 84 41.05 -11.62 15.83
#